data_AF-A0A948FFQ9-F1
#
_entry.id   AF-A0A948FFQ9-F1
#
_cell.length_a   1.000
_cell.length_b   1.000
_cell.length_c   1.000
_cell.angle_alpha   90.00
_cell.angle_beta   90.00
_cell.angle_gamma   90.00
#
_symmetry.space_group_name_H-M   'P 1'
#
loop_
_entity.id
_entity.type
_entity.pdbx_description
1 polymer ?
#
loop_
_entity_poly.entity_id
_entity_poly.type
_entity_poly.pdbx_seq_one_letter_code
_entity_poly.pdbx_strand_id
1 'polypeptide(L)'
;MSSAWANASINFFENEKIKIAQAESSFAQKARNELVEIETKLDRLLDLQLDGNLSQTEYTAKKYKLILAKKDLEEKISAFGRKSNNRFELAIAFLKDANQAEKYAQQENPEGIRDFLKKIGSNFRIADRTLFLDFKNAFKIAEKYHAEALCAEAVSYDFTKSENWRYLLVEILTFFEQNPE
;
A
#
# COMPACT_ATOMS: atom_id res chain seq x y z
N MET A 1 1.79 -12.04 -17.76
CA MET A 1 2.69 -12.19 -16.59
C MET A 1 2.56 -13.62 -16.11
N SER A 2 3.64 -14.30 -15.74
CA SER A 2 3.54 -15.70 -15.27
C SER A 2 2.69 -15.81 -14.02
N SER A 3 2.01 -16.95 -13.87
CA SER A 3 1.22 -17.23 -12.66
C SER A 3 2.12 -17.21 -11.41
N ALA A 4 3.36 -17.68 -11.52
CA ALA A 4 4.33 -17.67 -10.43
C ALA A 4 4.67 -16.24 -9.96
N TRP A 5 4.99 -15.34 -10.89
CA TRP A 5 5.26 -13.94 -10.56
C TRP A 5 4.05 -13.22 -9.99
N ALA A 6 2.88 -13.41 -10.59
CA ALA A 6 1.65 -12.76 -10.12
C ALA A 6 1.33 -13.19 -8.68
N ASN A 7 1.35 -14.49 -8.39
CA ASN A 7 1.07 -15.02 -7.05
C ASN A 7 2.10 -14.58 -6.02
N ALA A 8 3.40 -14.64 -6.36
CA ALA A 8 4.46 -14.16 -5.46
C ALA A 8 4.29 -12.68 -5.13
N SER A 9 3.98 -11.86 -6.13
CA SER A 9 3.79 -10.40 -5.98
C SER A 9 2.54 -10.06 -5.17
N ILE A 10 1.42 -10.76 -5.40
CA ILE A 10 0.19 -10.60 -4.61
C ILE A 10 0.46 -10.95 -3.15
N ASN A 11 1.07 -12.11 -2.89
CA ASN A 11 1.40 -12.54 -1.52
C ASN A 11 2.33 -11.55 -0.82
N PHE A 12 3.30 -10.98 -1.54
CA PHE A 12 4.18 -9.95 -1.00
C PHE A 12 3.38 -8.71 -0.57
N PHE A 13 2.52 -8.20 -1.45
CA PHE A 13 1.69 -7.02 -1.14
C PHE A 13 0.68 -7.26 -0.02
N GLU A 14 0.06 -8.45 0.05
CA GLU A 14 -0.81 -8.82 1.17
C GLU A 14 -0.06 -8.86 2.50
N ASN A 15 1.14 -9.45 2.52
CA ASN A 15 1.98 -9.47 3.72
C ASN A 15 2.42 -8.07 4.16
N GLU A 16 2.81 -7.20 3.22
CA GLU A 16 3.16 -5.81 3.53
C GLU A 16 1.95 -5.03 4.06
N LYS A 17 0.76 -5.23 3.47
CA LYS A 17 -0.49 -4.64 3.96
C LYS A 17 -0.76 -5.07 5.41
N ILE A 18 -0.60 -6.35 5.73
CA ILE A 18 -0.78 -6.88 7.10
C ILE A 18 0.24 -6.28 8.05
N LYS A 19 1.53 -6.21 7.67
CA LYS A 19 2.57 -5.61 8.52
C LYS A 19 2.29 -4.14 8.81
N ILE A 20 1.83 -3.38 7.82
CA ILE A 20 1.46 -1.98 8.00
C ILE A 20 0.26 -1.88 8.95
N ALA A 21 -0.79 -2.67 8.75
CA ALA A 21 -1.94 -2.69 9.65
C ALA A 21 -1.57 -3.08 11.10
N GLN A 22 -0.63 -4.01 11.27
CA GLN A 22 -0.11 -4.38 12.59
C GLN A 22 0.71 -3.25 13.24
N ALA A 23 1.56 -2.58 12.46
CA ALA A 23 2.30 -1.40 12.91
C ALA A 23 1.35 -0.24 13.28
N GLU A 24 0.30 -0.01 12.48
CA GLU A 24 -0.78 0.93 12.77
C GLU A 24 -1.50 0.62 14.07
N SER A 25 -1.87 -0.64 14.29
CA SER A 25 -2.50 -1.08 15.53
C SER A 25 -1.58 -0.88 16.75
N SER A 26 -0.30 -1.26 16.62
CA SER A 26 0.69 -1.12 17.69
C SER A 26 0.95 0.35 18.04
N PHE A 27 1.07 1.20 17.02
CA PHE A 27 1.22 2.64 17.19
C PHE A 27 -0.01 3.26 17.84
N ALA A 28 -1.22 2.92 17.38
CA ALA A 28 -2.46 3.42 17.95
C ALA A 28 -2.61 2.98 19.42
N GLN A 29 -2.23 1.74 19.76
CA GLN A 29 -2.24 1.27 21.15
C GLN A 29 -1.27 2.06 22.02
N LYS A 30 -0.04 2.27 21.55
CA LYS A 30 0.96 3.07 22.27
C LYS A 30 0.47 4.49 22.50
N ALA A 31 -0.07 5.13 21.46
CA ALA A 31 -0.59 6.50 21.54
C ALA A 31 -1.78 6.60 22.50
N ARG A 32 -2.69 5.61 22.52
CA ARG A 32 -3.77 5.54 23.51
C ARG A 32 -3.25 5.42 24.94
N ASN A 33 -2.25 4.58 25.17
CA ASN A 33 -1.64 4.43 26.50
C ASN A 33 -0.99 5.75 26.97
N GLU A 34 -0.27 6.44 26.08
CA GLU A 34 0.32 7.76 26.37
C GLU A 34 -0.76 8.81 26.69
N LEU A 35 -1.90 8.76 26.02
CA LEU A 35 -3.04 9.65 26.28
C LEU A 35 -3.61 9.41 27.70
N VAL A 36 -3.81 8.15 28.09
CA VAL A 36 -4.25 7.78 29.46
C VAL A 36 -3.25 8.26 30.52
N GLU A 37 -1.95 8.15 30.25
CA GLU A 37 -0.92 8.68 31.15
C GLU A 37 -0.99 10.20 31.30
N ILE A 38 -1.24 10.94 30.21
CA ILE A 38 -1.40 12.40 30.24
C ILE A 38 -2.65 12.79 31.04
N GLU A 39 -3.76 12.08 30.84
CA GLU A 39 -4.99 12.30 31.60
C GLU A 39 -4.78 12.04 33.09
N THR A 40 -4.13 10.93 33.44
CA THR A 40 -3.78 10.62 34.84
C THR A 40 -2.87 11.69 35.45
N LYS A 41 -1.92 12.25 34.68
CA LYS A 41 -1.04 13.35 35.14
C LYS A 41 -1.82 14.66 35.32
N LEU A 42 -2.82 14.93 34.47
CA LEU A 42 -3.68 16.10 34.59
C LEU A 42 -4.56 16.01 35.85
N ASP A 43 -5.12 14.83 36.14
CA ASP A 43 -5.92 14.59 37.35
C ASP A 43 -5.08 14.77 38.62
N ARG A 44 -3.88 14.16 38.67
CA ARG A 44 -2.95 14.36 39.80
C ARG A 44 -2.50 15.80 39.96
N LEU A 45 -2.32 16.53 38.86
CA LEU A 45 -1.97 17.95 38.88
C LEU A 45 -3.12 18.80 39.44
N LEU A 46 -4.37 18.43 39.16
CA LEU A 46 -5.55 19.04 39.77
C LEU A 46 -5.61 18.77 41.27
N ASP A 47 -5.43 17.52 41.70
CA ASP A 47 -5.43 17.15 43.13
C ASP A 47 -4.37 17.93 43.92
N LEU A 48 -3.13 18.00 43.41
CA LEU A 48 -2.05 18.77 44.04
C LEU A 48 -2.34 20.27 44.17
N GLN A 49 -3.09 20.84 43.22
CA GLN A 49 -3.53 22.23 43.27
C GLN A 49 -4.62 22.43 44.32
N LEU A 50 -5.56 21.47 44.44
CA LEU A 50 -6.63 21.50 45.43
C LEU A 50 -6.10 21.34 46.86
N ASP A 51 -5.06 20.52 47.05
CA ASP A 51 -4.37 20.33 48.33
C ASP A 51 -3.51 21.54 48.73
N GLY A 52 -3.40 22.57 47.88
CA GLY A 52 -2.60 23.77 48.13
C GLY A 52 -1.09 23.55 48.03
N ASN A 53 -0.65 22.39 47.52
CA ASN A 53 0.75 22.03 47.37
C ASN A 53 1.44 22.67 46.15
N LEU A 54 0.71 23.48 45.37
CA LEU A 54 1.16 24.01 44.10
C LEU A 54 0.63 25.43 43.88
N SER A 55 1.44 26.30 43.29
CA SER A 55 1.01 27.68 42.99
C SER A 55 0.20 27.74 41.69
N GLN A 56 -0.70 28.73 41.58
CA GLN A 56 -1.55 28.91 40.40
C GLN A 56 -0.76 29.08 39.08
N THR A 57 0.41 29.73 39.16
CA THR A 57 1.29 29.97 38.02
C THR A 57 1.96 28.67 37.56
N GLU A 58 2.45 27.85 38.50
CA GLU A 58 3.04 26.54 38.21
C GLU A 58 2.01 25.55 37.65
N TYR A 59 0.78 25.57 38.17
CA TYR A 59 -0.33 24.75 37.68
C TYR A 59 -0.64 25.06 36.23
N THR A 60 -0.81 26.35 35.92
CA THR A 60 -1.16 26.82 34.57
C THR A 60 -0.08 26.45 33.56
N ALA A 61 1.20 26.61 33.91
CA ALA A 61 2.33 26.27 33.05
C ALA A 61 2.41 24.76 32.77
N LYS A 62 2.24 23.91 33.80
CA LYS A 62 2.27 22.44 33.63
C LYS A 62 1.07 21.92 32.86
N LYS A 63 -0.14 22.45 33.15
CA LYS A 63 -1.37 22.11 32.43
C LYS A 63 -1.27 22.42 30.94
N TYR A 64 -0.75 23.60 30.58
CA TYR A 64 -0.58 23.98 29.18
C TYR A 64 0.30 23.00 28.41
N LYS A 65 1.44 22.59 28.99
CA LYS A 65 2.35 21.61 28.37
C LYS A 65 1.67 20.25 28.15
N LEU A 66 0.89 19.78 29.12
CA LEU A 66 0.17 18.50 29.03
C LEU A 66 -0.95 18.53 27.98
N ILE A 67 -1.70 19.64 27.90
CA ILE A 67 -2.74 19.83 26.87
C ILE A 67 -2.13 19.86 25.47
N LEU A 68 -0.99 20.54 25.30
CA LEU A 68 -0.32 20.61 24.01
C LEU A 68 0.18 19.23 23.56
N ALA A 69 0.78 18.45 24.48
CA ALA A 69 1.18 17.07 24.23
C ALA A 69 -0.02 16.16 23.89
N LYS A 70 -1.16 16.34 24.55
CA LYS A 70 -2.41 15.61 24.24
C LYS A 70 -2.86 15.88 22.80
N LYS A 71 -2.92 17.16 22.42
CA LYS A 71 -3.34 17.58 21.08
C LYS A 71 -2.40 17.06 19.99
N ASP A 72 -1.10 17.14 20.21
CA ASP A 72 -0.10 16.61 19.27
C ASP A 72 -0.26 15.09 19.04
N LEU A 73 -0.63 14.33 20.08
CA LEU A 73 -0.90 12.90 19.97
C LEU A 73 -2.19 12.61 19.21
N GLU A 74 -3.28 13.36 19.47
CA GLU A 74 -4.55 13.23 18.76
C GLU A 74 -4.40 13.51 17.25
N GLU A 75 -3.60 14.51 16.88
CA GLU A 75 -3.29 14.82 15.49
C GLU A 75 -2.47 13.71 14.82
N LYS A 76 -1.45 13.16 15.50
CA LYS A 76 -0.65 12.02 15.00
C LYS A 76 -1.50 10.78 14.77
N ILE A 77 -2.42 10.46 15.68
CA ILE A 77 -3.36 9.34 15.52
C ILE A 77 -4.23 9.55 14.28
N SER A 78 -4.76 10.77 14.10
CA SER A 78 -5.65 11.10 12.99
C SER A 78 -4.95 11.06 11.63
N ALA A 79 -3.65 11.42 11.57
CA ALA A 79 -2.85 11.39 10.35
C ALA A 79 -2.47 9.98 9.90
N PHE A 80 -2.33 9.03 10.83
CA PHE A 80 -1.76 7.70 10.56
C PHE A 80 -2.69 6.80 9.72
N GLY A 81 -4.02 6.97 9.78
CA GLY A 81 -4.98 6.04 9.14
C GLY A 81 -5.34 6.31 7.67
N ARG A 82 -4.89 7.42 7.05
CA ARG A 82 -5.44 7.86 5.75
C ARG A 82 -4.63 7.51 4.50
N LYS A 83 -3.37 7.08 4.61
CA LYS A 83 -2.42 7.16 3.48
C LYS A 83 -2.01 5.83 2.81
N SER A 84 -2.26 4.67 3.42
CA SER A 84 -1.59 3.42 3.00
C SER A 84 -2.44 2.45 2.15
N ASN A 85 -3.74 2.28 2.44
CA ASN A 85 -4.45 1.09 1.95
C ASN A 85 -4.77 1.06 0.45
N ASN A 86 -5.01 2.21 -0.19
CA ASN A 86 -5.56 2.24 -1.56
C ASN A 86 -4.57 1.69 -2.61
N ARG A 87 -3.28 2.06 -2.54
CA ARG A 87 -2.27 1.65 -3.53
C ARG A 87 -2.05 0.13 -3.59
N PHE A 88 -2.16 -0.57 -2.45
CA PHE A 88 -2.00 -2.01 -2.40
C PHE A 88 -3.19 -2.73 -3.03
N GLU A 89 -4.40 -2.22 -2.83
CA GLU A 89 -5.60 -2.80 -3.44
C GLU A 89 -5.58 -2.65 -4.96
N LEU A 90 -5.20 -1.47 -5.47
CA LEU A 90 -5.02 -1.22 -6.90
C LEU A 90 -3.91 -2.10 -7.50
N ALA A 91 -2.77 -2.22 -6.81
CA ALA A 91 -1.66 -3.06 -7.26
C ALA A 91 -2.05 -4.56 -7.33
N ILE A 92 -2.76 -5.07 -6.32
CA ILE A 92 -3.24 -6.46 -6.30
C ILE A 92 -4.28 -6.69 -7.41
N ALA A 93 -5.21 -5.76 -7.61
CA ALA A 93 -6.21 -5.84 -8.68
C ALA A 93 -5.54 -5.87 -10.06
N PHE A 94 -4.54 -5.00 -10.28
CA PHE A 94 -3.74 -5.00 -11.51
C PHE A 94 -3.02 -6.33 -11.74
N LEU A 95 -2.36 -6.90 -10.73
CA LEU A 95 -1.66 -8.18 -10.85
C LEU A 95 -2.63 -9.32 -11.20
N LYS A 96 -3.83 -9.32 -10.61
CA LYS A 96 -4.89 -10.29 -10.94
C LYS A 96 -5.34 -10.14 -12.39
N ASP A 97 -5.58 -8.91 -12.85
CA ASP A 97 -5.95 -8.61 -14.24
C ASP A 97 -4.85 -9.04 -15.23
N ALA A 98 -3.58 -8.75 -14.91
CA ALA A 98 -2.43 -9.11 -15.72
C ALA A 98 -2.20 -10.63 -15.79
N ASN A 99 -2.55 -11.36 -14.73
CA ASN A 99 -2.50 -12.83 -14.70
C ASN A 99 -3.66 -13.45 -15.51
N GLN A 100 -4.84 -12.82 -15.51
CA GLN A 100 -5.99 -13.29 -16.27
C GLN A 100 -5.82 -13.16 -17.80
N ALA A 101 -4.83 -12.39 -18.27
CA ALA A 101 -4.54 -12.18 -19.69
C ALA A 101 -4.39 -13.49 -20.49
N GLU A 102 -3.71 -14.49 -19.93
CA GLU A 102 -3.53 -15.79 -20.58
C GLU A 102 -4.86 -16.52 -20.76
N LYS A 103 -5.72 -16.50 -19.73
CA LYS A 103 -7.05 -17.11 -19.79
C LYS A 103 -7.93 -16.42 -20.83
N TYR A 104 -7.86 -15.10 -20.96
CA TYR A 104 -8.58 -14.41 -22.04
C TYR A 104 -8.07 -14.81 -23.42
N ALA A 105 -6.76 -14.97 -23.60
CA ALA A 105 -6.17 -15.41 -24.87
C ALA A 105 -6.56 -16.84 -25.25
N GLN A 106 -6.75 -17.73 -24.27
CA GLN A 106 -7.17 -19.12 -24.49
C GLN A 106 -8.69 -19.28 -24.69
N GLN A 107 -9.49 -18.26 -24.37
CA GLN A 107 -10.94 -18.32 -24.58
C GLN A 107 -11.29 -18.15 -26.05
N GLU A 108 -12.22 -18.94 -26.56
CA GLU A 108 -12.85 -18.74 -27.87
C GLU A 108 -13.91 -17.61 -27.82
N ASN A 109 -13.57 -16.48 -27.20
CA ASN A 109 -14.43 -15.31 -27.06
C ASN A 109 -13.75 -14.06 -27.65
N PRO A 110 -13.95 -13.79 -28.96
CA PRO A 110 -13.35 -12.64 -29.63
C PRO A 110 -13.74 -11.28 -29.03
N GLU A 111 -14.96 -11.15 -28.49
CA GLU A 111 -15.41 -9.91 -27.86
C GLU A 111 -14.68 -9.67 -26.53
N GLY A 112 -14.55 -10.71 -25.71
CA GLY A 112 -13.79 -10.66 -24.46
C GLY A 112 -12.31 -10.32 -24.69
N ILE A 113 -11.69 -10.93 -25.71
CA ILE A 113 -10.31 -10.61 -26.10
C ILE A 113 -10.19 -9.15 -26.55
N ARG A 114 -11.10 -8.68 -27.41
CA ARG A 114 -11.11 -7.29 -27.88
C ARG A 114 -11.24 -6.30 -26.72
N ASP A 115 -12.16 -6.56 -25.80
CA ASP A 115 -12.45 -5.64 -24.69
C ASP A 115 -11.29 -5.63 -23.68
N PHE A 116 -10.65 -6.77 -23.45
CA PHE A 116 -9.40 -6.84 -22.69
C PHE A 116 -8.26 -6.08 -23.37
N LEU A 117 -8.06 -6.25 -24.68
CA LEU A 117 -7.04 -5.53 -25.43
C LEU A 117 -7.24 -4.00 -25.35
N LYS A 118 -8.48 -3.52 -25.51
CA LYS A 118 -8.82 -2.10 -25.34
C LYS A 118 -8.52 -1.56 -23.94
N LYS A 119 -8.65 -2.39 -22.91
CA LYS A 119 -8.32 -2.03 -21.52
C LYS A 119 -6.82 -1.85 -21.33
N ILE A 120 -6.00 -2.74 -21.89
CA ILE A 120 -4.55 -2.77 -21.61
C ILE A 120 -3.72 -1.88 -22.54
N GLY A 121 -4.25 -1.46 -23.70
CA GLY A 121 -3.47 -0.75 -24.71
C GLY A 121 -4.23 0.16 -25.67
N SER A 122 -3.50 0.75 -26.61
CA SER A 122 -3.97 1.57 -27.74
C SER A 122 -3.18 1.30 -29.01
N ASN A 123 -3.52 2.03 -30.08
CA ASN A 123 -2.76 2.07 -31.33
C ASN A 123 -2.59 0.68 -31.95
N PHE A 124 -3.66 -0.12 -31.92
CA PHE A 124 -3.68 -1.46 -32.48
C PHE A 124 -3.34 -1.43 -33.97
N ARG A 125 -2.29 -2.14 -34.34
CA ARG A 125 -1.84 -2.32 -35.73
C ARG A 125 -1.66 -3.80 -35.99
N ILE A 126 -2.01 -4.24 -37.19
CA ILE A 126 -1.79 -5.61 -37.62
C ILE A 126 -0.87 -5.55 -38.84
N ALA A 127 0.27 -6.22 -38.75
CA ALA A 127 1.20 -6.39 -39.86
C ALA A 127 1.75 -7.81 -39.80
N ASP A 128 1.85 -8.48 -40.95
CA ASP A 128 2.40 -9.85 -41.05
C ASP A 128 1.76 -10.87 -40.11
N ARG A 129 0.44 -10.76 -39.87
CA ARG A 129 -0.35 -11.58 -38.93
C ARG A 129 0.08 -11.40 -37.46
N THR A 130 0.87 -10.40 -37.15
CA THR A 130 1.24 -9.99 -35.79
C THR A 130 0.43 -8.77 -35.37
N LEU A 131 -0.10 -8.81 -34.15
CA LEU A 131 -0.76 -7.68 -33.50
C LEU A 131 0.28 -6.86 -32.74
N PHE A 132 0.32 -5.57 -33.03
CA PHE A 132 1.08 -4.57 -32.30
C PHE A 132 0.10 -3.68 -31.52
N LEU A 133 0.46 -3.34 -30.29
CA LEU A 133 -0.26 -2.38 -29.47
C LEU A 133 0.72 -1.59 -28.60
N ASP A 134 0.32 -0.39 -28.21
CA ASP A 134 1.01 0.40 -27.20
C ASP A 134 0.31 0.16 -25.86
N PHE A 135 1.00 -0.48 -24.90
CA PHE A 135 0.46 -0.68 -23.56
C PHE A 135 0.21 0.66 -22.85
N LYS A 136 -0.82 0.70 -22.01
CA LYS A 136 -1.19 1.87 -21.21
C LYS A 136 -1.04 1.62 -19.72
N ASN A 137 -0.89 2.71 -18.96
CA ASN A 137 -0.91 2.70 -17.50
C ASN A 137 0.09 1.67 -16.91
N ALA A 138 -0.31 0.98 -15.85
CA ALA A 138 0.48 -0.06 -15.20
C ALA A 138 0.88 -1.23 -16.14
N PHE A 139 0.19 -1.44 -17.27
CA PHE A 139 0.54 -2.52 -18.20
C PHE A 139 1.88 -2.28 -18.93
N LYS A 140 2.36 -1.03 -19.03
CA LYS A 140 3.74 -0.75 -19.50
C LYS A 140 4.79 -1.35 -18.58
N ILE A 141 4.50 -1.40 -17.28
CA ILE A 141 5.38 -2.03 -16.29
C ILE A 141 5.39 -3.54 -16.53
N ALA A 142 4.22 -4.16 -16.75
CA ALA A 142 4.16 -5.59 -17.05
C ALA A 142 4.86 -5.98 -18.36
N GLU A 143 4.79 -5.13 -19.39
CA GLU A 143 5.53 -5.29 -20.64
C GLU A 143 7.05 -5.28 -20.39
N LYS A 144 7.54 -4.28 -19.66
CA LYS A 144 8.97 -4.10 -19.35
C LYS A 144 9.62 -5.33 -18.74
N TYR A 145 8.92 -6.03 -17.85
CA TYR A 145 9.43 -7.20 -17.14
C TYR A 145 8.89 -8.53 -17.67
N HIS A 146 8.30 -8.54 -18.87
CA HIS A 146 7.61 -9.71 -19.40
C HIS A 146 8.54 -10.93 -19.58
N ALA A 147 9.75 -10.70 -20.10
CA ALA A 147 10.72 -11.76 -20.38
C ALA A 147 11.18 -12.45 -19.09
N GLU A 148 11.51 -11.67 -18.06
CA GLU A 148 11.93 -12.16 -16.75
C GLU A 148 10.81 -12.92 -16.04
N ALA A 149 9.56 -12.45 -16.20
CA ALA A 149 8.41 -13.12 -15.64
C ALA A 149 8.23 -14.53 -16.21
N LEU A 150 8.46 -14.71 -17.53
CA LEU A 150 8.34 -16.02 -18.18
C LEU A 150 9.41 -17.01 -17.72
N CYS A 151 10.62 -16.54 -17.36
CA CYS A 151 11.68 -17.41 -16.84
C CYS A 151 11.30 -18.09 -15.51
N ALA A 152 10.36 -17.53 -14.75
CA ALA A 152 9.95 -18.06 -13.45
C ALA A 152 9.01 -19.28 -13.52
N GLU A 153 8.46 -19.62 -14.69
CA GLU A 153 7.66 -20.84 -14.87
C GLU A 153 8.50 -22.08 -15.20
N ALA A 154 9.75 -21.88 -15.65
CA ALA A 154 10.62 -22.94 -16.11
C ALA A 154 11.54 -23.54 -15.02
N VAL A 155 11.71 -22.87 -13.87
CA VAL A 155 12.69 -23.24 -12.82
C VAL A 155 12.13 -22.88 -11.44
N SER A 156 12.61 -23.53 -10.36
CA SER A 156 12.37 -23.11 -8.97
C SER A 156 12.96 -21.71 -8.73
N TYR A 157 12.21 -20.68 -9.12
CA TYR A 157 12.67 -19.30 -9.13
C TYR A 157 12.73 -18.75 -7.71
N ASP A 158 13.93 -18.36 -7.27
CA ASP A 158 14.13 -17.74 -5.96
C ASP A 158 13.84 -16.24 -6.04
N PHE A 159 12.58 -15.89 -5.82
CA PHE A 159 12.11 -14.50 -5.76
C PHE A 159 12.88 -13.64 -4.76
N THR A 160 13.42 -14.23 -3.68
CA THR A 160 14.13 -13.47 -2.65
C THR A 160 15.44 -12.88 -3.17
N LYS A 161 16.02 -13.45 -4.22
CA LYS A 161 17.27 -12.98 -4.84
C LYS A 161 17.07 -12.19 -6.14
N SER A 162 15.82 -12.07 -6.60
CA SER A 162 15.53 -11.38 -7.86
C SER A 162 15.45 -9.87 -7.67
N GLU A 163 16.44 -9.16 -8.17
CA GLU A 163 16.43 -7.69 -8.24
C GLU A 163 15.31 -7.19 -9.16
N ASN A 164 15.14 -7.81 -10.32
CA ASN A 164 14.10 -7.43 -11.30
C ASN A 164 12.69 -7.57 -10.72
N TRP A 165 12.42 -8.63 -9.95
CA TRP A 165 11.14 -8.77 -9.26
C TRP A 165 10.94 -7.67 -8.21
N ARG A 166 11.98 -7.31 -7.45
CA ARG A 166 11.89 -6.18 -6.50
C ARG A 166 11.64 -4.85 -7.21
N TYR A 167 12.32 -4.58 -8.32
CA TYR A 167 12.09 -3.37 -9.11
C TYR A 167 10.67 -3.31 -9.66
N LEU A 168 10.14 -4.44 -10.17
CA LEU A 168 8.73 -4.55 -10.57
C LEU A 168 7.80 -4.12 -9.43
N LEU A 169 7.97 -4.69 -8.23
CA LEU A 169 7.10 -4.39 -7.09
C LEU A 169 7.13 -2.90 -6.71
N VAL A 170 8.32 -2.29 -6.70
CA VAL A 170 8.49 -0.87 -6.40
C VAL A 170 7.85 0.01 -7.47
N GLU A 171 8.03 -0.29 -8.75
CA GLU A 171 7.43 0.47 -9.85
C GLU A 171 5.90 0.37 -9.85
N ILE A 172 5.34 -0.83 -9.63
CA ILE A 172 3.89 -1.01 -9.51
C ILE A 172 3.32 -0.16 -8.38
N LEU A 173 3.93 -0.25 -7.19
CA LEU A 173 3.43 0.52 -6.06
C LEU A 173 3.61 2.03 -6.24
N THR A 174 4.71 2.47 -6.84
CA THR A 174 4.97 3.89 -7.12
C THR A 174 3.96 4.44 -8.11
N PHE A 175 3.62 3.65 -9.13
CA PHE A 175 2.60 4.02 -10.11
C PHE A 175 1.23 4.24 -9.44
N PHE A 176 0.77 3.31 -8.61
CA PHE A 176 -0.53 3.43 -7.92
C PHE A 176 -0.53 4.40 -6.73
N GLU A 177 0.65 4.78 -6.23
CA GLU A 177 0.77 5.90 -5.30
C GLU A 177 0.60 7.25 -6.01
N GLN A 178 1.10 7.37 -7.24
CA GLN A 178 0.95 8.58 -8.06
C GLN A 178 -0.40 8.67 -8.77
N ASN A 179 -1.08 7.53 -8.94
CA ASN A 179 -2.37 7.41 -9.63
C ASN A 179 -3.34 6.62 -8.72
N PRO A 180 -3.95 7.28 -7.72
CA PRO A 180 -4.83 6.62 -6.74
C PRO A 180 -6.26 6.37 -7.23
N GLU A 181 -6.59 6.77 -8.47
CA GLU A 181 -7.88 6.56 -9.15
C GLU A 181 -7.78 5.40 -10.15
#